data_AF-A0A0M3IA62-F1
#
_entry.id   AF-A0A0M3IA62-F1
#
_cell.length_a   1.000
_cell.length_b   1.000
_cell.length_c   1.000
_cell.angle_alpha   90.00
_cell.angle_beta   90.00
_cell.angle_gamma   90.00
#
_symmetry.space_group_name_H-M   'P 1'
#
loop_
_entity.id
_entity.type
_entity.pdbx_description
1 polymer ?
#
loop_
_entity_poly.entity_id
_entity_poly.type
_entity_poly.pdbx_seq_one_letter_code
_entity_poly.pdbx_strand_id
1 'polypeptide(L)' 'MSIERTLYFLKKIGFRHDDDLADRMHYVITSNALIIAASICTYKTFDNSALECMTPSSFPKSWITVICFADTFN' A
#
# COMPACT_ATOMS: atom_id res chain seq x y z
N MET A 1 5.28 -20.46 -4.88
CA MET A 1 6.29 -19.65 -4.13
C MET A 1 7.19 -20.60 -3.37
N SER A 2 8.52 -20.44 -3.49
CA SER A 2 9.49 -21.43 -2.98
C SER A 2 9.57 -21.41 -1.45
N ILE A 3 9.48 -22.60 -0.84
CA ILE A 3 9.56 -22.84 0.62
C ILE A 3 10.84 -22.24 1.22
N GLU A 4 11.92 -22.18 0.45
CA GLU A 4 13.18 -21.57 0.90
C GLU A 4 13.06 -20.07 1.17
N ARG A 5 12.26 -19.35 0.38
CA ARG A 5 12.02 -17.92 0.62
C ARG A 5 11.18 -17.71 1.87
N THR A 6 10.22 -18.61 2.10
CA THR A 6 9.39 -18.60 3.32
C THR A 6 10.24 -18.87 4.56
N LEU A 7 11.13 -19.89 4.50
CA LEU A 7 12.06 -20.20 5.59
C LEU A 7 13.08 -19.08 5.82
N TYR A 8 13.58 -18.44 4.76
CA TYR A 8 14.47 -17.29 4.86
C TYR A 8 13.78 -16.08 5.51
N PHE A 9 12.53 -15.81 5.14
CA PHE A 9 11.72 -14.77 5.77
C PHE A 9 11.45 -15.09 7.24
N LEU A 10 11.07 -16.32 7.56
CA LEU A 10 10.84 -16.78 8.93
C LEU A 10 12.11 -16.71 9.78
N LYS A 11 13.28 -17.02 9.20
CA LYS A 11 14.59 -16.87 9.86
C LYS A 11 14.96 -15.40 10.08
N LYS A 12 14.60 -14.51 9.14
CA LYS A 12 14.84 -13.06 9.26
C LYS A 12 13.89 -12.40 10.27
N ILE A 13 12.68 -12.92 10.40
CA ILE A 13 11.69 -12.56 11.42
C ILE A 13 12.04 -13.22 12.77
N GLY A 14 12.75 -14.35 12.74
CA GLY A 14 13.16 -15.14 13.88
C GLY A 14 14.24 -14.45 14.69
N PHE A 15 13.83 -13.96 15.87
CA PHE A 15 14.64 -13.68 17.06
C PHE A 15 16.15 -13.48 16.83
N ARG A 16 16.56 -12.23 16.56
CA ARG A 16 17.91 -11.78 16.90
C ARG A 16 17.95 -11.59 18.43
N HIS A 17 18.86 -12.28 19.08
CA HIS A 17 18.90 -12.43 20.55
C HIS A 17 19.30 -11.14 21.29
N ASP A 18 19.81 -10.13 20.58
CA ASP A 18 20.38 -8.89 21.13
C ASP A 18 19.55 -7.62 20.87
N ASP A 19 18.40 -7.71 20.22
CA ASP A 19 17.59 -6.51 19.91
C ASP A 19 16.62 -6.20 21.05
N ASP A 20 16.64 -4.97 21.55
CA ASP A 20 15.77 -4.50 22.63
C ASP A 20 14.29 -4.69 22.28
N LEU A 21 13.46 -4.95 23.30
CA LEU A 21 12.04 -5.25 23.14
C LEU A 21 11.28 -4.11 22.42
N ALA A 22 11.77 -2.88 22.56
CA ALA A 22 11.29 -1.68 21.86
C ALA A 22 11.56 -1.73 20.35
N ASP A 23 12.78 -2.09 19.92
CA ASP A 23 13.14 -2.24 18.51
C ASP A 23 12.34 -3.37 17.86
N ARG A 24 12.10 -4.45 18.62
CA ARG A 24 11.27 -5.57 18.18
C ARG A 24 9.81 -5.15 17.97
N MET A 25 9.26 -4.35 18.87
CA MET A 25 7.93 -3.79 18.71
C MET A 25 7.86 -2.87 17.50
N HIS A 26 8.87 -2.04 17.28
CA HIS A 26 8.86 -1.07 16.19
C HIS A 26 8.88 -1.73 14.80
N TYR A 27 9.72 -2.75 14.59
CA TYR A 27 9.78 -3.43 13.29
C TYR A 27 8.49 -4.23 12.99
N VAL A 28 7.91 -4.89 13.99
CA VAL A 28 6.67 -5.66 13.81
C VAL A 28 5.48 -4.72 13.68
N ILE A 29 5.31 -3.77 14.60
CA ILE A 29 4.11 -2.92 14.67
C ILE A 29 4.09 -1.95 13.49
N THR A 30 5.18 -1.22 13.22
CA THR A 30 5.18 -0.22 12.14
C THR A 30 4.99 -0.85 10.77
N SER A 31 5.67 -1.95 10.48
CA SER A 31 5.53 -2.63 9.18
C SER A 31 4.11 -3.17 8.99
N ASN A 32 3.54 -3.84 10.00
CA ASN A 32 2.18 -4.37 9.91
C ASN A 32 1.13 -3.24 9.87
N ALA A 33 1.34 -2.17 10.62
CA ALA A 33 0.45 -1.00 10.60
C ALA A 33 0.45 -0.32 9.23
N LEU A 34 1.61 -0.19 8.58
CA LEU A 34 1.71 0.36 7.21
C LEU A 34 1.00 -0.54 6.19
N ILE A 35 1.18 -1.87 6.29
CA ILE A 35 0.49 -2.83 5.41
C ILE A 35 -1.03 -2.72 5.59
N ILE A 36 -1.51 -2.68 6.84
CA ILE A 36 -2.93 -2.52 7.14
C ILE A 36 -3.45 -1.18 6.62
N ALA A 37 -2.75 -0.08 6.88
CA ALA A 37 -3.14 1.24 6.41
C ALA A 37 -3.20 1.31 4.87
N ALA A 38 -2.20 0.77 4.17
CA ALA A 38 -2.20 0.69 2.71
C ALA A 38 -3.36 -0.16 2.17
N SER A 39 -3.67 -1.28 2.84
CA SER A 39 -4.80 -2.14 2.45
C SER A 39 -6.16 -1.45 2.65
N ILE A 40 -6.32 -0.68 3.73
CA ILE A 40 -7.55 0.09 3.99
C ILE A 40 -7.68 1.24 3.00
N CYS A 41 -6.59 1.97 2.72
CA CYS A 41 -6.59 3.05 1.74
C CYS A 41 -7.00 2.54 0.36
N THR A 42 -6.33 1.49 -0.12
CA THR A 42 -6.67 0.88 -1.42
C THR A 42 -8.10 0.36 -1.45
N TYR A 43 -8.57 -0.31 -0.40
CA TYR A 43 -9.96 -0.76 -0.31
C TYR A 43 -10.96 0.40 -0.44
N LYS A 44 -10.72 1.52 0.24
CA LYS A 44 -11.57 2.71 0.13
C LYS A 44 -11.51 3.35 -1.26
N THR A 45 -10.35 3.30 -1.92
CA THR A 45 -10.15 3.81 -3.29
C THR A 45 -10.97 3.03 -4.34
N PHE A 46 -11.37 1.79 -4.06
CA PHE A 46 -12.19 0.98 -4.98
C PHE A 46 -13.71 1.18 -4.82
N ASP A 47 -14.17 1.74 -3.70
CA ASP A 47 -15.61 1.84 -3.37
C ASP A 47 -16.26 3.09 -3.97
N ASN A 48 -15.52 4.19 -4.04
CA ASN A 48 -15.95 5.42 -4.69
C ASN A 48 -14.75 6.02 -5.42
N SER A 49 -14.90 6.20 -6.74
CA SER A 49 -13.98 6.86 -7.68
C SER A 49 -12.73 7.43 -7.01
N ALA A 50 -11.61 6.68 -7.12
CA ALA A 50 -10.31 7.02 -6.57
C ALA A 50 -9.91 8.50 -6.73
N LEU A 51 -10.35 9.10 -7.83
CA LEU A 51 -10.15 10.48 -8.22
C LEU A 51 -11.44 11.03 -8.82
N GLU A 52 -11.93 12.14 -8.27
CA GLU A 52 -13.02 12.92 -8.83
C GLU A 52 -12.42 14.22 -9.40
N CYS A 53 -12.09 14.21 -10.71
CA CYS A 53 -11.59 15.40 -11.40
C CYS A 53 -12.75 16.26 -11.89
N MET A 54 -12.62 17.57 -11.68
CA MET A 54 -13.51 18.57 -12.25
C MET A 54 -13.15 18.79 -13.73
N THR A 55 -13.58 17.89 -14.61
CA THR A 55 -13.35 18.03 -16.06
C THR A 55 -14.50 18.78 -16.75
N PRO A 56 -14.21 19.67 -17.72
CA PRO A 56 -15.25 20.40 -18.45
C PRO A 56 -16.13 19.43 -19.26
N SER A 57 -17.44 19.72 -19.32
CA SER A 57 -18.52 18.84 -19.81
C SER A 57 -18.44 18.43 -21.29
N SER A 58 -17.45 18.93 -22.03
CA SER A 58 -17.28 18.67 -23.46
C SER A 58 -16.49 17.39 -23.77
N PHE A 59 -15.90 16.74 -22.77
CA PHE A 59 -15.09 15.54 -22.99
C PHE A 59 -15.90 14.25 -22.80
N PRO A 60 -15.72 13.23 -23.67
CA PRO A 60 -16.32 11.92 -23.48
C PRO A 60 -15.78 11.28 -22.20
N LYS A 61 -16.62 10.50 -21.49
CA LYS A 61 -16.29 9.87 -20.20
C LYS A 61 -14.98 9.08 -20.20
N SER A 62 -14.59 8.50 -21.34
CA SER A 62 -13.33 7.77 -21.50
C SER A 62 -12.08 8.64 -21.39
N TRP A 63 -12.16 9.93 -21.77
CA TRP A 63 -11.02 10.86 -21.70
C TRP A 63 -10.83 11.41 -20.29
N ILE A 64 -11.92 11.56 -19.55
CA ILE A 64 -11.93 12.05 -18.17
C ILE A 64 -11.11 11.11 -17.28
N THR A 65 -11.30 9.80 -17.40
CA THR A 65 -10.54 8.80 -16.61
C THR A 65 -9.04 8.83 -16.88
N VAL A 66 -8.63 9.00 -18.14
CA VAL A 66 -7.21 9.01 -18.52
C VAL A 66 -6.52 10.31 -18.07
N ILE A 67 -7.18 11.46 -18.23
CA ILE A 67 -6.64 12.77 -17.83
C ILE A 67 -6.55 12.87 -16.30
N CYS A 68 -7.60 12.47 -15.56
CA CYS A 68 -7.60 12.43 -14.09
C CYS A 68 -6.37 11.71 -13.52
N PHE A 69 -6.05 10.55 -14.12
CA PHE A 69 -4.97 9.71 -13.62
C PHE A 69 -3.59 10.25 -14.02
N ALA A 70 -3.47 10.85 -15.21
CA ALA A 70 -2.22 11.45 -15.68
C ALA A 70 -1.81 12.70 -14.89
N ASP A 71 -2.74 13.56 -14.49
CA ASP A 71 -2.46 14.76 -13.67
C ASP A 71 -2.05 14.43 -12.23
N THR A 72 -2.30 13.21 -11.74
CA THR A 72 -1.91 12.80 -10.38
C THR A 72 -0.42 12.40 -10.28
N PHE A 73 0.22 12.13 -11.41
CA PHE A 73 1.59 11.60 -11.48
C PHE A 73 2.62 12.58 -12.06
N ASN A 74 2.24 13.85 -12.31
CA ASN A 74 3.11 14.93 -12.77
C ASN A 74 3.25 16.00 -11.69
#